data_AF-A0A0C3EPH9-F1
#
_entry.id   AF-A0A0C3EPH9-F1
#
_cell.length_a   1.000
_cell.length_b   1.000
_cell.length_c   1.000
_cell.angle_alpha   90.00
_cell.angle_beta   90.00
_cell.angle_gamma   90.00
#
_symmetry.space_group_name_H-M   'P 1'
#
loop_
_entity.id
_entity.type
_entity.pdbx_description
1 polymer ?
#
loop_
_entity_poly.entity_id
_entity_poly.type
_entity_poly.pdbx_seq_one_letter_code
_entity_poly.pdbx_strand_id
1 'polypeptide(L)'
;MSPIQLPGGKLADRWEGPPTQPWYDAVIQSLGNVLGKTMSLPFNGYGSLQPESPLSSNSVLGPFLDPIISLHRHHPLPDTGPWPLNDPVALHLTLAKREVQWLESSKGQQLFDAWRTEMHPTENHTETLPAFLELTRTLATNIVPHMYTLFLLPENAYRPALSHSDFHSNNILMSYNNPTHITGVVDWEFTSILQLWAAYAVPPEIQDSGNKYERNPLWCAEKKRLREVFAQEVVQTCPDAVHVLDKQNIRGLRMLVGVATSGVALYNSFKDVGLKLVKICECVKGGDAAVLEKLDRLVALFSLNLSDGSSLAL
;
A
#
# COMPACT_ATOMS: atom_id res chain seq x y z
N MET A 1 5.01 22.96 -30.20
CA MET A 1 4.37 21.63 -30.11
C MET A 1 2.88 21.86 -29.93
N SER A 2 2.03 21.29 -30.79
CA SER A 2 0.59 21.28 -30.54
C SER A 2 0.32 20.50 -29.24
N PRO A 3 -0.55 20.97 -28.34
CA PRO A 3 -0.86 20.22 -27.12
C PRO A 3 -1.39 18.84 -27.51
N ILE A 4 -0.83 17.79 -26.89
CA ILE A 4 -1.35 16.43 -27.03
C ILE A 4 -2.74 16.44 -26.39
N GLN A 5 -3.79 16.47 -27.21
CA GLN A 5 -5.13 16.18 -26.73
C GLN A 5 -5.24 14.67 -26.54
N LEU A 6 -5.23 14.22 -25.28
CA LEU A 6 -5.64 12.86 -24.97
C LEU A 6 -7.14 12.75 -25.25
N PRO A 7 -7.57 11.89 -26.19
CA PRO A 7 -8.98 11.76 -26.52
C PRO A 7 -9.71 11.03 -25.39
N GLY A 8 -10.76 11.62 -24.82
CA GLY A 8 -11.63 10.94 -23.88
C GLY A 8 -12.20 11.80 -22.76
N GLY A 9 -13.16 11.24 -22.01
CA GLY A 9 -13.68 11.78 -20.75
C GLY A 9 -13.21 10.94 -19.57
N LYS A 10 -13.35 11.44 -18.33
CA LYS A 10 -12.91 10.69 -17.14
C LYS A 10 -13.84 9.50 -16.89
N LEU A 11 -13.28 8.42 -16.32
CA LEU A 11 -14.08 7.28 -15.87
C LEU A 11 -15.06 7.70 -14.76
N ALA A 12 -14.63 8.58 -13.86
CA ALA A 12 -15.44 9.05 -12.72
C ALA A 12 -16.79 9.64 -13.17
N ASP A 13 -16.79 10.43 -14.25
CA ASP A 13 -17.99 11.08 -14.80
C ASP A 13 -19.06 10.07 -15.28
N ARG A 14 -18.68 8.81 -15.47
CA ARG A 14 -19.58 7.73 -15.96
C ARG A 14 -19.77 6.60 -14.97
N TRP A 15 -18.98 6.56 -13.90
CA TRP A 15 -19.04 5.51 -12.89
C TRP A 15 -20.33 5.61 -12.06
N GLU A 16 -20.80 6.84 -11.83
CA GLU A 16 -22.05 7.14 -11.13
C GLU A 16 -23.22 7.25 -12.13
N GLY A 17 -24.09 6.23 -12.17
CA GLY A 17 -25.28 6.19 -13.06
C GLY A 17 -25.97 4.82 -12.98
N PRO A 18 -26.87 4.47 -13.92
CA PRO A 18 -27.35 3.10 -14.09
C PRO A 18 -26.60 2.40 -15.25
N PRO A 19 -25.27 2.18 -15.15
CA PRO A 19 -24.59 1.33 -16.11
C PRO A 19 -25.09 -0.11 -15.97
N THR A 20 -25.09 -0.81 -17.10
CA THR A 20 -25.49 -2.21 -17.15
C THR A 20 -24.35 -3.10 -16.68
N GLN A 21 -24.66 -4.32 -16.22
CA GLN A 21 -23.63 -5.29 -15.83
C GLN A 21 -22.58 -5.55 -16.94
N PRO A 22 -22.96 -5.69 -18.23
CA PRO A 22 -21.97 -5.83 -19.31
C PRO A 22 -21.03 -4.63 -19.46
N TRP A 23 -21.48 -3.42 -19.14
CA TRP A 23 -20.61 -2.24 -19.18
C TRP A 23 -19.54 -2.31 -18.10
N TYR A 24 -19.93 -2.65 -16.86
CA TYR A 24 -18.97 -2.81 -15.76
C TYR A 24 -17.91 -3.86 -16.08
N ASP A 25 -18.33 -5.02 -16.60
CA ASP A 25 -17.40 -6.08 -16.98
C ASP A 25 -16.36 -5.60 -17.99
N ALA A 26 -16.81 -4.94 -19.06
CA ALA A 26 -15.93 -4.47 -20.12
C ALA A 26 -14.96 -3.38 -19.63
N VAL A 27 -15.42 -2.46 -18.79
CA VAL A 27 -14.55 -1.43 -18.19
C VAL A 27 -13.53 -2.05 -17.24
N ILE A 28 -13.96 -2.97 -16.37
CA ILE A 28 -13.08 -3.63 -15.42
C ILE A 28 -12.04 -4.52 -16.13
N GLN A 29 -12.42 -5.20 -17.21
CA GLN A 29 -11.47 -5.87 -18.10
C GLN A 29 -10.49 -4.87 -18.70
N SER A 30 -10.93 -3.72 -19.23
CA SER A 30 -9.99 -2.73 -19.76
C SER A 30 -9.02 -2.22 -18.67
N LEU A 31 -9.49 -2.01 -17.43
CA LEU A 31 -8.64 -1.59 -16.30
C LEU A 31 -7.63 -2.67 -15.92
N GLY A 32 -8.07 -3.93 -15.79
CA GLY A 32 -7.20 -5.04 -15.47
C GLY A 32 -6.13 -5.26 -16.54
N ASN A 33 -6.50 -5.09 -17.80
CA ASN A 33 -5.59 -5.19 -18.94
C ASN A 33 -4.49 -4.12 -18.90
N VAL A 34 -4.86 -2.88 -18.59
CA VAL A 34 -3.92 -1.77 -18.45
C VAL A 34 -2.98 -2.01 -17.27
N LEU A 35 -3.50 -2.34 -16.09
CA LEU A 35 -2.68 -2.57 -14.91
C LEU A 35 -1.73 -3.76 -15.09
N GLY A 36 -2.22 -4.88 -15.64
CA GLY A 36 -1.37 -6.04 -15.86
C GLY A 36 -0.30 -5.76 -16.91
N LYS A 37 -0.58 -5.01 -17.98
CA LYS A 37 0.46 -4.54 -18.92
C LYS A 37 1.53 -3.69 -18.23
N THR A 38 1.15 -2.75 -17.35
CA THR A 38 2.13 -1.92 -16.63
C THR A 38 2.96 -2.74 -15.65
N MET A 39 2.34 -3.72 -14.97
CA MET A 39 3.03 -4.64 -14.05
C MET A 39 3.94 -5.64 -14.78
N SER A 40 3.70 -5.92 -16.05
CA SER A 40 4.54 -6.79 -16.89
C SER A 40 5.78 -6.10 -17.48
N LEU A 41 5.91 -4.79 -17.32
CA LEU A 41 7.10 -4.06 -17.78
C LEU A 41 8.34 -4.48 -16.97
N PRO A 42 9.49 -4.70 -17.62
CA PRO A 42 10.72 -5.10 -16.95
C PRO A 42 11.43 -3.89 -16.33
N PHE A 43 11.93 -4.05 -15.10
CA PHE A 43 12.79 -3.07 -14.42
C PHE A 43 13.91 -3.77 -13.64
N ASN A 44 15.02 -3.06 -13.45
CA ASN A 44 16.25 -3.61 -12.84
C ASN A 44 16.42 -3.24 -11.36
N GLY A 45 15.42 -2.61 -10.74
CA GLY A 45 15.49 -2.13 -9.37
C GLY A 45 14.20 -1.45 -8.92
N TYR A 46 14.25 -0.82 -7.74
CA TYR A 46 13.15 -0.14 -7.08
C TYR A 46 13.49 1.33 -6.88
N GLY A 47 12.49 2.21 -6.92
CA GLY A 47 12.68 3.66 -6.86
C GLY A 47 11.58 4.40 -7.62
N SER A 48 11.71 5.70 -7.83
CA SER A 48 10.74 6.44 -8.66
C SER A 48 11.21 6.58 -10.09
N LEU A 49 10.26 6.62 -11.02
CA LEU A 49 10.56 6.93 -12.41
C LEU A 49 10.72 8.45 -12.53
N GLN A 50 11.86 8.91 -13.01
CA GLN A 50 12.19 10.32 -13.12
C GLN A 50 12.68 10.65 -14.53
N PRO A 51 12.45 11.88 -15.04
CA PRO A 51 13.08 12.30 -16.29
C PRO A 51 14.60 12.34 -16.11
N GLU A 52 15.35 11.84 -17.09
CA GLU A 52 16.83 11.85 -17.08
C GLU A 52 17.39 13.27 -16.99
N SER A 53 16.69 14.23 -17.60
CA SER A 53 16.91 15.66 -17.44
C SER A 53 15.59 16.41 -17.72
N PRO A 54 15.46 17.70 -17.33
CA PRO A 54 14.23 18.47 -17.56
C PRO A 54 13.78 18.56 -19.02
N LEU A 55 14.69 18.29 -19.98
CA LEU A 55 14.43 18.34 -21.40
C LEU A 55 14.48 16.96 -22.07
N SER A 56 14.79 15.90 -21.31
CA SER A 56 14.86 14.54 -21.85
C SER A 56 13.48 13.91 -21.96
N SER A 57 13.23 13.21 -23.06
CA SER A 57 12.11 12.30 -23.19
C SER A 57 12.37 10.95 -22.51
N ASN A 58 13.61 10.68 -22.10
CA ASN A 58 13.98 9.44 -21.43
C ASN A 58 13.66 9.52 -19.94
N SER A 59 13.25 8.38 -19.39
CA SER A 59 13.10 8.21 -17.95
C SER A 59 14.18 7.30 -17.39
N VAL A 60 14.64 7.60 -16.19
CA VAL A 60 15.60 6.81 -15.42
C VAL A 60 14.98 6.40 -14.10
N LEU A 61 15.47 5.30 -13.54
CA LEU A 61 15.14 4.91 -12.18
C LEU A 61 15.95 5.78 -11.22
N GLY A 62 15.25 6.61 -10.45
CA GLY A 62 15.83 7.51 -9.48
C GLY A 62 15.45 7.17 -8.05
N PRO A 63 15.85 8.03 -7.10
CA PRO A 63 15.39 7.99 -5.73
C PRO A 63 13.87 7.86 -5.63
N PHE A 64 13.42 7.11 -4.63
CA PHE A 64 12.01 7.01 -4.27
C PHE A 64 11.50 8.35 -3.77
N LEU A 65 10.53 8.91 -4.50
CA LEU A 65 9.85 10.15 -4.20
C LEU A 65 8.53 9.81 -3.50
N ASP A 66 8.42 10.16 -2.23
CA ASP A 66 7.22 9.92 -1.45
C ASP A 66 6.46 11.23 -1.19
N PRO A 67 5.36 11.50 -1.90
CA PRO A 67 4.51 12.67 -1.65
C PRO A 67 3.57 12.51 -0.45
N ILE A 68 3.18 11.27 -0.11
CA ILE A 68 2.09 10.93 0.82
C ILE A 68 2.60 10.80 2.25
N ILE A 69 3.91 10.61 2.46
CA ILE A 69 4.51 10.67 3.80
C ILE A 69 4.81 12.13 4.21
N SER A 70 3.76 12.94 4.12
CA SER A 70 3.76 14.38 4.37
C SER A 70 4.07 14.77 5.81
N LEU A 71 3.92 13.87 6.79
CA LEU A 71 4.18 14.18 8.20
C LEU A 71 5.68 14.13 8.56
N HIS A 72 6.50 13.43 7.77
CA HIS A 72 7.94 13.33 7.99
C HIS A 72 8.76 14.23 7.06
N ARG A 73 8.14 15.20 6.36
CA ARG A 73 8.77 16.13 5.39
C ARG A 73 10.00 16.88 5.92
N HIS A 74 10.21 16.90 7.23
CA HIS A 74 11.35 17.56 7.89
C HIS A 74 12.53 16.63 8.17
N HIS A 75 12.42 15.33 7.91
CA HIS A 75 13.48 14.36 8.17
C HIS A 75 13.90 13.67 6.87
N PRO A 76 15.11 13.97 6.36
CA PRO A 76 15.59 13.33 5.15
C PRO A 76 15.74 11.82 5.38
N LEU A 77 15.32 11.06 4.39
CA LEU A 77 15.65 9.63 4.30
C LEU A 77 17.17 9.50 4.09
N PRO A 78 17.89 8.73 4.91
CA PRO A 78 19.35 8.57 4.76
C PRO A 78 19.74 7.81 3.49
N ASP A 79 18.85 6.95 3.01
CA ASP A 79 18.92 6.25 1.73
C ASP A 79 17.56 6.42 1.05
N THR A 80 17.55 6.80 -0.22
CA THR A 80 16.33 6.96 -1.01
C THR A 80 16.33 6.05 -2.22
N GLY A 81 17.31 5.14 -2.33
CA GLY A 81 17.53 4.37 -3.54
C GLY A 81 18.05 5.23 -4.70
N PRO A 82 18.00 4.71 -5.95
CA PRO A 82 17.31 3.48 -6.31
C PRO A 82 17.98 2.23 -5.73
N TRP A 83 17.18 1.21 -5.42
CA TRP A 83 17.67 -0.06 -4.86
C TRP A 83 17.77 -1.13 -5.94
N PRO A 84 18.81 -1.98 -5.92
CA PRO A 84 18.97 -3.02 -6.92
C PRO A 84 18.01 -4.19 -6.71
N LEU A 85 17.74 -4.94 -7.78
CA LEU A 85 16.87 -6.13 -7.76
C LEU A 85 17.25 -7.16 -6.68
N ASN A 86 18.55 -7.34 -6.43
CA ASN A 86 19.08 -8.33 -5.48
C ASN A 86 18.93 -7.92 -4.01
N ASP A 87 18.39 -6.74 -3.73
CA ASP A 87 18.02 -6.30 -2.39
C ASP A 87 16.55 -5.84 -2.33
N PRO A 88 15.59 -6.78 -2.42
CA PRO A 88 14.16 -6.46 -2.43
C PRO A 88 13.64 -5.98 -1.07
N VAL A 89 14.45 -6.03 -0.01
CA VAL A 89 14.07 -5.63 1.35
C VAL A 89 14.51 -4.19 1.65
N ALA A 90 15.55 -3.68 0.98
CA ALA A 90 16.13 -2.37 1.24
C ALA A 90 15.12 -1.21 1.28
N LEU A 91 14.18 -1.16 0.33
CA LEU A 91 13.11 -0.14 0.33
C LEU A 91 12.35 -0.11 1.66
N HIS A 92 11.83 -1.26 2.10
CA HIS A 92 11.00 -1.35 3.31
C HIS A 92 11.82 -1.17 4.58
N LEU A 93 13.04 -1.69 4.61
CA LEU A 93 13.95 -1.51 5.74
C LEU A 93 14.33 -0.04 5.92
N THR A 94 14.56 0.67 4.82
CA THR A 94 14.92 2.09 4.83
C THR A 94 13.76 2.95 5.33
N LEU A 95 12.55 2.67 4.85
CA LEU A 95 11.34 3.31 5.38
C LEU A 95 11.13 3.01 6.87
N ALA A 96 11.32 1.77 7.32
CA ALA A 96 11.20 1.41 8.74
C ALA A 96 12.27 2.09 9.61
N LYS A 97 13.51 2.19 9.13
CA LYS A 97 14.59 2.93 9.82
C LYS A 97 14.31 4.42 9.91
N ARG A 98 13.68 5.02 8.91
CA ARG A 98 13.20 6.41 8.97
C ARG A 98 12.23 6.60 10.13
N GLU A 99 11.27 5.70 10.29
CA GLU A 99 10.28 5.79 11.39
C GLU A 99 10.95 5.74 12.76
N VAL A 100 11.97 4.87 12.93
CA VAL A 100 12.78 4.82 14.15
C VAL A 100 13.49 6.16 14.38
N GLN A 101 14.25 6.65 13.39
CA GLN A 101 15.00 7.89 13.50
C GLN A 101 14.10 9.11 13.79
N TRP A 102 12.93 9.15 13.15
CA TRP A 102 11.95 10.20 13.38
C TRP A 102 11.43 10.16 14.82
N LEU A 103 10.96 9.00 15.29
CA LEU A 103 10.39 8.85 16.63
C LEU A 103 11.45 8.98 17.75
N GLU A 104 12.72 8.73 17.45
CA GLU A 104 13.85 8.97 18.37
C GLU A 104 14.26 10.45 18.44
N SER A 105 13.94 11.24 17.41
CA SER A 105 14.29 12.66 17.39
C SER A 105 13.41 13.47 18.34
N SER A 106 13.98 14.52 18.96
CA SER A 106 13.21 15.42 19.83
C SER A 106 12.01 16.05 19.12
N LYS A 107 12.15 16.38 17.83
CA LYS A 107 11.05 16.96 17.04
C LYS A 107 9.95 15.93 16.75
N GLY A 108 10.32 14.69 16.42
CA GLY A 108 9.35 13.62 16.18
C GLY A 108 8.57 13.26 17.44
N GLN A 109 9.23 13.17 18.60
CA GLN A 109 8.55 12.96 19.89
C GLN A 109 7.56 14.07 20.22
N GLN A 110 7.95 15.34 20.08
CA GLN A 110 7.04 16.47 20.31
C GLN A 110 5.81 16.43 19.38
N LEU A 111 6.01 16.14 18.10
CA LEU A 111 4.91 16.06 17.13
C LEU A 111 4.03 14.83 17.39
N PHE A 112 4.64 13.71 17.75
CA PHE A 112 3.95 12.50 18.16
C PHE A 112 3.05 12.79 19.37
N ASP A 113 3.60 13.35 20.44
CA ASP A 113 2.85 13.66 21.66
C ASP A 113 1.72 14.65 21.40
N ALA A 114 1.97 15.71 20.61
CA ALA A 114 0.95 16.68 20.22
C ALA A 114 -0.21 16.01 19.46
N TRP A 115 0.11 15.17 18.48
CA TRP A 115 -0.89 14.45 17.69
C TRP A 115 -1.65 13.40 18.51
N ARG A 116 -0.98 12.63 19.39
CA ARG A 116 -1.66 11.69 20.30
C ARG A 116 -2.61 12.42 21.23
N THR A 117 -2.19 13.57 21.76
CA THR A 117 -3.06 14.40 22.62
C THR A 117 -4.31 14.86 21.88
N GLU A 118 -4.20 15.20 20.61
CA GLU A 118 -5.32 15.63 19.78
C GLU A 118 -6.24 14.46 19.40
N MET A 119 -5.69 13.35 18.89
CA MET A 119 -6.45 12.28 18.26
C MET A 119 -6.83 11.13 19.21
N HIS A 120 -6.06 10.94 20.28
CA HIS A 120 -6.22 9.86 21.25
C HIS A 120 -6.11 10.36 22.71
N PRO A 121 -6.90 11.37 23.12
CA PRO A 121 -6.75 12.06 24.41
C PRO A 121 -6.95 11.17 25.65
N THR A 122 -7.50 9.97 25.47
CA THR A 122 -7.75 9.00 26.55
C THR A 122 -6.60 8.03 26.77
N GLU A 123 -5.58 8.02 25.92
CA GLU A 123 -4.44 7.11 26.06
C GLU A 123 -3.42 7.62 27.08
N ASN A 124 -2.75 6.70 27.77
CA ASN A 124 -1.67 7.05 28.67
C ASN A 124 -0.38 7.35 27.88
N HIS A 125 -0.09 8.63 27.66
CA HIS A 125 1.08 9.03 26.86
C HIS A 125 2.42 8.63 27.47
N THR A 126 2.52 8.49 28.80
CA THR A 126 3.78 8.05 29.45
C THR A 126 4.14 6.60 29.11
N GLU A 127 3.16 5.80 28.72
CA GLU A 127 3.35 4.40 28.31
C GLU A 127 3.37 4.24 26.79
N THR A 128 2.67 5.13 26.08
CA THR A 128 2.45 5.04 24.65
C THR A 128 3.74 5.30 23.85
N LEU A 129 4.47 6.39 24.12
CA LEU A 129 5.72 6.69 23.40
C LEU A 129 6.78 5.58 23.55
N PRO A 130 7.10 5.08 24.76
CA PRO A 130 8.01 3.95 24.92
C PRO A 130 7.59 2.69 24.15
N ALA A 131 6.29 2.36 24.14
CA ALA A 131 5.78 1.20 23.40
C ALA A 131 5.92 1.36 21.88
N PHE A 132 5.64 2.54 21.33
CA PHE A 132 5.83 2.81 19.91
C PHE A 132 7.32 2.86 19.51
N LEU A 133 8.22 3.32 20.39
CA LEU A 133 9.67 3.20 20.17
C LEU A 133 10.11 1.74 20.13
N GLU A 134 9.64 0.90 21.05
CA GLU A 134 9.92 -0.55 21.03
C GLU A 134 9.38 -1.20 19.77
N LEU A 135 8.16 -0.82 19.34
CA LEU A 135 7.53 -1.29 18.11
C LEU A 135 8.39 -0.97 16.88
N THR A 136 8.69 0.31 16.65
CA THR A 136 9.43 0.73 15.44
C THR A 136 10.83 0.12 15.41
N ARG A 137 11.55 0.10 16.55
CA ARG A 137 12.87 -0.54 16.65
C ARG A 137 12.82 -2.03 16.38
N THR A 138 11.85 -2.73 16.97
CA THR A 138 11.71 -4.18 16.80
C THR A 138 11.35 -4.52 15.36
N LEU A 139 10.43 -3.78 14.75
CA LEU A 139 10.07 -3.96 13.35
C LEU A 139 11.27 -3.75 12.43
N ALA A 140 11.97 -2.62 12.55
CA ALA A 140 13.11 -2.28 11.69
C ALA A 140 14.29 -3.25 11.85
N THR A 141 14.59 -3.67 13.09
CA THR A 141 15.80 -4.47 13.37
C THR A 141 15.57 -5.98 13.25
N ASN A 142 14.38 -6.48 13.62
CA ASN A 142 14.16 -7.91 13.83
C ASN A 142 13.09 -8.52 12.93
N ILE A 143 12.15 -7.75 12.38
CA ILE A 143 10.99 -8.32 11.66
C ILE A 143 11.07 -8.02 10.17
N VAL A 144 11.21 -6.75 9.78
CA VAL A 144 11.29 -6.32 8.37
C VAL A 144 12.42 -7.02 7.59
N PRO A 145 13.63 -7.24 8.15
CA PRO A 145 14.68 -8.00 7.46
C PRO A 145 14.27 -9.42 7.05
N HIS A 146 13.27 -9.99 7.73
CA HIS A 146 12.78 -11.36 7.50
C HIS A 146 11.40 -11.41 6.84
N MET A 147 10.85 -10.26 6.41
CA MET A 147 9.45 -10.16 5.96
C MET A 147 9.08 -11.18 4.88
N TYR A 148 9.90 -11.38 3.84
CA TYR A 148 9.55 -12.32 2.78
C TYR A 148 9.61 -13.78 3.22
N THR A 149 10.51 -14.13 4.14
CA THR A 149 10.57 -15.47 4.75
C THR A 149 9.38 -15.72 5.66
N LEU A 150 8.98 -14.73 6.48
CA LEU A 150 7.83 -14.83 7.38
C LEU A 150 6.53 -15.16 6.63
N PHE A 151 6.35 -14.57 5.45
CA PHE A 151 5.14 -14.74 4.63
C PHE A 151 5.30 -15.75 3.48
N LEU A 152 6.42 -16.48 3.42
CA LEU A 152 6.74 -17.45 2.35
C LEU A 152 6.49 -16.90 0.95
N LEU A 153 6.99 -15.67 0.71
CA LEU A 153 6.73 -14.96 -0.53
C LEU A 153 7.59 -15.57 -1.66
N PRO A 154 7.01 -16.03 -2.78
CA PRO A 154 7.79 -16.57 -3.90
C PRO A 154 8.58 -15.45 -4.60
N GLU A 155 9.69 -15.79 -5.24
CA GLU A 155 10.60 -14.81 -5.84
C GLU A 155 9.91 -13.88 -6.84
N ASN A 156 9.04 -14.44 -7.69
CA ASN A 156 8.29 -13.68 -8.68
C ASN A 156 7.33 -12.65 -8.06
N ALA A 157 6.91 -12.81 -6.81
CA ALA A 157 5.99 -11.88 -6.17
C ALA A 157 6.66 -10.59 -5.68
N TYR A 158 8.00 -10.55 -5.59
CA TYR A 158 8.73 -9.33 -5.24
C TYR A 158 9.59 -8.77 -6.37
N ARG A 159 9.45 -9.25 -7.61
CA ARG A 159 10.08 -8.60 -8.76
C ARG A 159 9.63 -7.13 -8.91
N PRO A 160 10.45 -6.24 -9.48
CA PRO A 160 10.08 -4.89 -9.83
C PRO A 160 8.87 -4.81 -10.77
N ALA A 161 7.97 -3.87 -10.50
CA ALA A 161 6.77 -3.56 -11.28
C ALA A 161 6.43 -2.08 -11.17
N LEU A 162 5.96 -1.48 -12.27
CA LEU A 162 5.49 -0.10 -12.28
C LEU A 162 4.20 0.03 -11.49
N SER A 163 4.20 0.92 -10.51
CA SER A 163 3.04 1.27 -9.70
C SER A 163 2.58 2.69 -10.02
N HIS A 164 1.30 2.82 -10.36
CA HIS A 164 0.62 4.09 -10.42
C HIS A 164 0.04 4.38 -9.03
N SER A 165 0.56 5.41 -8.36
CA SER A 165 0.19 5.80 -7.00
C SER A 165 -1.30 6.13 -6.86
N ASP A 166 -1.89 6.69 -7.91
CA ASP A 166 -3.29 7.16 -7.90
C ASP A 166 -4.15 6.56 -9.03
N PHE A 167 -4.19 5.23 -9.09
CA PHE A 167 -4.93 4.47 -10.11
C PHE A 167 -6.44 4.44 -9.85
N HIS A 168 -7.07 5.61 -9.81
CA HIS A 168 -8.50 5.81 -9.57
C HIS A 168 -9.22 6.46 -10.77
N SER A 169 -10.54 6.39 -10.81
CA SER A 169 -11.37 6.77 -11.95
C SER A 169 -11.22 8.22 -12.45
N ASN A 170 -10.73 9.16 -11.63
CA ASN A 170 -10.43 10.53 -12.10
C ASN A 170 -9.21 10.59 -13.03
N ASN A 171 -8.31 9.62 -12.92
CA ASN A 171 -7.04 9.53 -13.66
C ASN A 171 -7.12 8.54 -14.84
N ILE A 172 -8.28 7.92 -15.04
CA ILE A 172 -8.54 7.03 -16.16
C ILE A 172 -9.36 7.76 -17.22
N LEU A 173 -8.85 7.82 -18.44
CA LEU A 173 -9.54 8.41 -19.59
C LEU A 173 -10.19 7.31 -20.43
N MET A 174 -11.44 7.54 -20.82
CA MET A 174 -12.22 6.63 -21.65
C MET A 174 -12.60 7.27 -22.99
N SER A 175 -12.65 6.46 -24.04
CA SER A 175 -13.10 6.90 -25.36
C SER A 175 -14.56 7.42 -25.31
N TYR A 176 -14.80 8.57 -25.94
CA TYR A 176 -16.16 9.10 -26.09
C TYR A 176 -17.05 8.17 -26.93
N ASN A 177 -16.47 7.52 -27.94
CA ASN A 177 -17.17 6.67 -28.90
C ASN A 177 -17.36 5.24 -28.39
N ASN A 178 -16.43 4.76 -27.55
CA ASN A 178 -16.50 3.44 -26.92
C ASN A 178 -16.17 3.54 -25.43
N PRO A 179 -17.15 3.76 -24.54
CA PRO A 179 -16.92 4.04 -23.13
C PRO A 179 -16.59 2.81 -22.28
N THR A 180 -16.14 1.72 -22.91
CA THR A 180 -15.50 0.59 -22.25
C THR A 180 -13.99 0.53 -22.57
N HIS A 181 -13.53 1.37 -23.49
CA HIS A 181 -12.14 1.43 -23.91
C HIS A 181 -11.39 2.56 -23.21
N ILE A 182 -10.38 2.19 -22.43
CA ILE A 182 -9.44 3.14 -21.82
C ILE A 182 -8.50 3.67 -22.89
N THR A 183 -8.49 4.99 -23.06
CA THR A 183 -7.62 5.69 -24.03
C THR A 183 -6.35 6.23 -23.38
N GLY A 184 -6.33 6.36 -22.06
CA GLY A 184 -5.15 6.83 -21.34
C GLY A 184 -5.29 6.72 -19.82
N VAL A 185 -4.13 6.74 -19.17
CA VAL A 185 -3.98 6.94 -17.73
C VAL A 185 -3.14 8.20 -17.59
N VAL A 186 -3.57 9.12 -16.74
CA VAL A 186 -2.89 10.41 -16.49
C VAL A 186 -2.43 10.48 -15.05
N ASP A 187 -1.74 11.57 -14.70
CA ASP A 187 -1.30 11.85 -13.34
C ASP A 187 -0.24 10.85 -12.83
N TRP A 188 0.76 10.61 -13.69
CA TRP A 188 1.91 9.76 -13.39
C TRP A 188 2.94 10.42 -12.46
N GLU A 189 2.64 11.60 -11.92
CA GLU A 189 3.50 12.18 -10.90
C GLU A 189 3.55 11.23 -9.70
N PHE A 190 4.76 10.99 -9.19
CA PHE A 190 5.03 10.03 -8.11
C PHE A 190 4.89 8.54 -8.47
N THR A 191 4.79 8.20 -9.76
CA THR A 191 4.88 6.79 -10.17
C THR A 191 6.21 6.18 -9.71
N SER A 192 6.14 4.95 -9.25
CA SER A 192 7.29 4.28 -8.63
C SER A 192 7.37 2.83 -9.05
N ILE A 193 8.60 2.32 -9.13
CA ILE A 193 8.88 0.90 -9.29
C ILE A 193 8.93 0.26 -7.91
N LEU A 194 7.95 -0.60 -7.65
CA LEU A 194 7.78 -1.32 -6.39
C LEU A 194 7.85 -2.84 -6.65
N GLN A 195 7.88 -3.62 -5.59
CA GLN A 195 7.68 -5.06 -5.66
C GLN A 195 6.29 -5.36 -6.23
N LEU A 196 6.16 -6.42 -7.04
CA LEU A 196 4.90 -6.79 -7.70
C LEU A 196 3.72 -6.88 -6.73
N TRP A 197 3.93 -7.45 -5.54
CA TRP A 197 2.90 -7.54 -4.51
C TRP A 197 2.42 -6.18 -3.99
N ALA A 198 3.28 -5.16 -4.02
CA ALA A 198 2.98 -3.79 -3.61
C ALA A 198 2.40 -2.97 -4.77
N ALA A 199 2.85 -3.21 -6.01
CA ALA A 199 2.35 -2.54 -7.21
C ALA A 199 0.91 -2.92 -7.58
N TYR A 200 0.46 -4.12 -7.21
CA TYR A 200 -0.92 -4.55 -7.45
C TYR A 200 -1.93 -3.74 -6.62
N ALA A 201 -2.66 -2.84 -7.27
CA ALA A 201 -3.72 -2.04 -6.66
C ALA A 201 -5.08 -2.37 -7.30
N VAL A 202 -6.07 -2.67 -6.46
CA VAL A 202 -7.47 -2.77 -6.89
C VAL A 202 -8.01 -1.34 -7.03
N PRO A 203 -8.70 -0.96 -8.12
CA PRO A 203 -9.29 0.37 -8.25
C PRO A 203 -10.23 0.70 -7.08
N PRO A 204 -10.15 1.90 -6.47
CA PRO A 204 -10.99 2.28 -5.32
C PRO A 204 -12.48 2.07 -5.54
N GLU A 205 -12.93 2.20 -6.78
CA GLU A 205 -14.31 2.02 -7.22
C GLU A 205 -14.88 0.64 -6.89
N ILE A 206 -14.03 -0.40 -6.91
CA ILE A 206 -14.39 -1.80 -6.63
C ILE A 206 -13.73 -2.33 -5.35
N GLN A 207 -13.07 -1.47 -4.57
CA GLN A 207 -12.64 -1.81 -3.21
C GLN A 207 -13.84 -1.84 -2.26
N ASP A 208 -13.71 -2.61 -1.18
CA ASP A 208 -14.60 -2.50 -0.02
C ASP A 208 -14.22 -1.21 0.71
N SER A 209 -15.05 -0.17 0.62
CA SER A 209 -14.71 1.10 1.29
C SER A 209 -14.97 1.04 2.80
N GLY A 210 -15.65 -0.02 3.28
CA GLY A 210 -16.03 -0.17 4.69
C GLY A 210 -16.97 0.95 5.18
N ASN A 211 -17.44 1.77 4.25
CA ASN A 211 -18.28 2.92 4.51
C ASN A 211 -19.68 2.47 4.89
N LYS A 212 -20.26 3.08 5.94
CA LYS A 212 -21.64 2.88 6.38
C LYS A 212 -22.72 3.08 5.29
N TYR A 213 -22.37 3.67 4.15
CA TYR A 213 -23.25 3.84 2.98
C TYR A 213 -23.19 2.65 2.00
N GLU A 214 -22.20 1.75 2.11
CA GLU A 214 -22.17 0.45 1.41
C GLU A 214 -23.07 -0.60 2.11
N ARG A 215 -24.31 -0.23 2.43
CA ARG A 215 -25.28 -1.16 3.06
C ARG A 215 -26.02 -2.04 2.07
N ASN A 216 -25.86 -1.82 0.77
CA ASN A 216 -26.54 -2.63 -0.24
C ASN A 216 -25.78 -3.96 -0.46
N PRO A 217 -26.29 -5.10 0.00
CA PRO A 217 -25.59 -6.37 -0.11
C PRO A 217 -25.38 -6.81 -1.57
N LEU A 218 -26.29 -6.42 -2.47
CA LEU A 218 -26.15 -6.70 -3.90
C LEU A 218 -24.96 -5.96 -4.49
N TRP A 219 -24.75 -4.71 -4.09
CA TRP A 219 -23.60 -3.93 -4.56
C TRP A 219 -22.28 -4.46 -3.99
N CYS A 220 -22.26 -4.89 -2.72
CA CYS A 220 -21.09 -5.55 -2.15
C CYS A 220 -20.75 -6.87 -2.89
N ALA A 221 -21.77 -7.68 -3.21
CA ALA A 221 -21.60 -8.89 -4.00
C ALA A 221 -21.08 -8.58 -5.42
N GLU A 222 -21.60 -7.52 -6.05
CA GLU A 222 -21.17 -7.09 -7.37
C GLU A 222 -19.74 -6.57 -7.37
N LYS A 223 -19.33 -5.73 -6.41
CA LYS A 223 -17.93 -5.32 -6.25
C LYS A 223 -17.00 -6.51 -6.08
N LYS A 224 -17.39 -7.49 -5.27
CA LYS A 224 -16.62 -8.73 -5.11
C LYS A 224 -16.45 -9.44 -6.45
N ARG A 225 -17.52 -9.60 -7.23
CA ARG A 225 -17.47 -10.20 -8.58
C ARG A 225 -16.57 -9.39 -9.52
N LEU A 226 -16.68 -8.06 -9.52
CA LEU A 226 -15.83 -7.19 -10.35
C LEU A 226 -14.36 -7.30 -9.97
N ARG A 227 -14.01 -7.47 -8.68
CA ARG A 227 -12.63 -7.75 -8.27
C ARG A 227 -12.12 -9.07 -8.83
N GLU A 228 -12.96 -10.10 -8.93
CA GLU A 228 -12.60 -11.38 -9.55
C GLU A 228 -12.32 -11.21 -11.06
N VAL A 229 -13.18 -10.48 -11.78
CA VAL A 229 -12.97 -10.14 -13.20
C VAL A 229 -11.68 -9.34 -13.40
N PHE A 230 -11.46 -8.32 -12.57
CA PHE A 230 -10.25 -7.50 -12.60
C PHE A 230 -9.00 -8.35 -12.42
N ALA A 231 -8.99 -9.19 -11.39
CA ALA A 231 -7.87 -10.06 -11.05
C ALA A 231 -7.56 -11.07 -12.17
N GLN A 232 -8.58 -11.67 -12.78
CA GLN A 232 -8.42 -12.58 -13.92
C GLN A 232 -7.72 -11.90 -15.10
N GLU A 233 -8.14 -10.69 -15.44
CA GLU A 233 -7.55 -9.94 -16.55
C GLU A 233 -6.11 -9.47 -16.26
N VAL A 234 -5.83 -9.05 -15.01
CA VAL A 234 -4.46 -8.74 -14.58
C VAL A 234 -3.56 -9.97 -14.73
N VAL A 235 -4.01 -11.18 -14.35
CA VAL A 235 -3.22 -12.41 -14.54
C VAL A 235 -3.05 -12.76 -16.01
N GLN A 236 -4.08 -12.57 -16.83
CA GLN A 236 -4.00 -12.85 -18.26
C GLN A 236 -2.90 -12.03 -18.94
N THR A 237 -2.68 -10.79 -18.47
CA THR A 237 -1.66 -9.87 -19.01
C THR A 237 -0.34 -9.89 -18.25
N CYS A 238 -0.35 -10.29 -16.98
CA CYS A 238 0.79 -10.43 -16.09
C CYS A 238 0.69 -11.75 -15.30
N PRO A 239 1.12 -12.89 -15.88
CA PRO A 239 0.95 -14.21 -15.26
C PRO A 239 1.53 -14.32 -13.84
N ASP A 240 2.66 -13.67 -13.56
CA ASP A 240 3.26 -13.64 -12.21
C ASP A 240 2.35 -13.05 -11.14
N ALA A 241 1.36 -12.23 -11.52
CA ALA A 241 0.41 -11.64 -10.59
C ALA A 241 -0.43 -12.70 -9.88
N VAL A 242 -0.54 -13.93 -10.41
CA VAL A 242 -1.24 -15.04 -9.76
C VAL A 242 -0.70 -15.31 -8.34
N HIS A 243 0.56 -14.96 -8.08
CA HIS A 243 1.18 -15.14 -6.78
C HIS A 243 0.81 -14.05 -5.77
N VAL A 244 0.30 -12.90 -6.22
CA VAL A 244 -0.03 -11.74 -5.39
C VAL A 244 -1.53 -11.51 -5.21
N LEU A 245 -2.36 -12.15 -6.05
CA LEU A 245 -3.81 -12.11 -5.94
C LEU A 245 -4.30 -12.90 -4.72
N ASP A 246 -4.76 -12.13 -3.73
CA ASP A 246 -5.51 -12.55 -2.54
C ASP A 246 -5.03 -13.83 -1.84
N LYS A 247 -3.77 -13.79 -1.38
CA LYS A 247 -3.29 -14.72 -0.36
C LYS A 247 -3.30 -14.01 0.99
N GLN A 248 -3.74 -14.72 2.04
CA GLN A 248 -3.63 -14.25 3.43
C GLN A 248 -2.21 -13.72 3.74
N ASN A 249 -1.19 -14.37 3.19
CA ASN A 249 0.21 -13.95 3.32
C ASN A 249 0.48 -12.54 2.77
N ILE A 250 -0.06 -12.17 1.61
CA ILE A 250 0.11 -10.83 1.01
C ILE A 250 -0.62 -9.78 1.83
N ARG A 251 -1.81 -10.13 2.35
CA ARG A 251 -2.54 -9.24 3.25
C ARG A 251 -1.75 -8.97 4.53
N GLY A 252 -1.23 -10.02 5.17
CA GLY A 252 -0.36 -9.90 6.34
C GLY A 252 0.89 -9.08 6.06
N LEU A 253 1.53 -9.30 4.91
CA LEU A 253 2.70 -8.53 4.46
C LEU A 253 2.39 -7.05 4.27
N ARG A 254 1.29 -6.72 3.59
CA ARG A 254 0.83 -5.33 3.41
C ARG A 254 0.53 -4.67 4.75
N MET A 255 -0.08 -5.41 5.68
CA MET A 255 -0.31 -4.92 7.04
C MET A 255 1.01 -4.67 7.78
N LEU A 256 1.98 -5.59 7.69
CA LEU A 256 3.30 -5.41 8.29
C LEU A 256 3.99 -4.16 7.73
N VAL A 257 4.02 -3.99 6.42
CA VAL A 257 4.67 -2.83 5.78
C VAL A 257 3.94 -1.54 6.13
N GLY A 258 2.61 -1.52 6.10
CA GLY A 258 1.84 -0.37 6.57
C GLY A 258 2.13 -0.06 8.03
N VAL A 259 2.32 -1.09 8.87
CA VAL A 259 2.69 -0.90 10.27
C VAL A 259 4.12 -0.35 10.43
N ALA A 260 5.05 -0.79 9.59
CA ALA A 260 6.45 -0.40 9.67
C ALA A 260 6.78 0.94 9.01
N THR A 261 5.93 1.46 8.10
CA THR A 261 6.30 2.57 7.20
C THR A 261 5.34 3.75 7.17
N SER A 262 4.11 3.62 7.67
CA SER A 262 3.07 4.65 7.49
C SER A 262 2.87 5.58 8.69
N GLY A 263 3.94 5.94 9.40
CA GLY A 263 3.81 6.78 10.60
C GLY A 263 2.86 6.15 11.62
N VAL A 264 2.93 4.83 11.82
CA VAL A 264 1.94 4.06 12.60
C VAL A 264 1.67 4.63 13.98
N ALA A 265 2.69 5.27 14.52
CA ALA A 265 2.68 6.05 15.75
C ALA A 265 1.58 7.14 15.76
N LEU A 266 1.33 7.79 14.63
CA LEU A 266 0.43 8.92 14.53
C LEU A 266 -1.01 8.48 14.31
N TYR A 267 -1.29 7.67 13.29
CA TYR A 267 -2.67 7.52 12.80
C TYR A 267 -3.53 6.45 13.48
N ASN A 268 -2.93 5.54 14.25
CA ASN A 268 -3.64 4.38 14.79
C ASN A 268 -3.65 4.43 16.31
N SER A 269 -4.80 4.16 16.93
CA SER A 269 -4.83 3.96 18.38
C SER A 269 -3.95 2.77 18.78
N PHE A 270 -3.55 2.73 20.04
CA PHE A 270 -2.80 1.59 20.60
C PHE A 270 -3.53 0.26 20.33
N LYS A 271 -4.86 0.28 20.47
CA LYS A 271 -5.77 -0.83 20.17
C LYS A 271 -5.72 -1.26 18.71
N ASP A 272 -5.76 -0.30 17.77
CA ASP A 272 -5.72 -0.61 16.34
C ASP A 272 -4.40 -1.27 15.93
N VAL A 273 -3.28 -0.82 16.52
CA VAL A 273 -1.97 -1.45 16.31
C VAL A 273 -1.96 -2.88 16.82
N GLY A 274 -2.47 -3.13 18.03
CA GLY A 274 -2.61 -4.48 18.59
C GLY A 274 -3.43 -5.40 17.67
N LEU A 275 -4.59 -4.93 17.18
CA LEU A 275 -5.42 -5.69 16.23
C LEU A 275 -4.70 -6.00 14.91
N LYS A 276 -3.89 -5.07 14.42
CA LYS A 276 -3.08 -5.31 13.20
C LYS A 276 -1.98 -6.33 13.47
N LEU A 277 -1.29 -6.26 14.60
CA LEU A 277 -0.23 -7.21 14.96
C LEU A 277 -0.77 -8.64 15.11
N VAL A 278 -1.94 -8.83 15.73
CA VAL A 278 -2.60 -10.14 15.81
C VAL A 278 -2.87 -10.70 14.41
N LYS A 279 -3.46 -9.90 13.51
CA LYS A 279 -3.73 -10.31 12.13
C LYS A 279 -2.47 -10.59 11.32
N ILE A 280 -1.38 -9.86 11.60
CA ILE A 280 -0.06 -10.13 11.03
C ILE A 280 0.39 -11.53 11.48
N CYS A 281 0.36 -11.86 12.77
CA CYS A 281 0.72 -13.19 13.29
C CYS A 281 -0.09 -14.31 12.64
N GLU A 282 -1.40 -14.15 12.49
CA GLU A 282 -2.27 -15.15 11.84
C GLU A 282 -1.85 -15.47 10.39
N CYS A 283 -1.24 -14.48 9.72
CA CYS A 283 -0.78 -14.57 8.34
C CYS A 283 0.67 -15.06 8.20
N VAL A 284 1.46 -15.11 9.28
CA VAL A 284 2.83 -15.63 9.26
C VAL A 284 2.80 -17.15 9.04
N LYS A 285 3.62 -17.64 8.11
CA LYS A 285 3.68 -19.06 7.72
C LYS A 285 5.08 -19.67 7.83
N GLY A 286 6.10 -18.86 8.11
CA GLY A 286 7.48 -19.31 8.30
C GLY A 286 8.23 -18.35 9.23
N GLY A 287 9.55 -18.54 9.32
CA GLY A 287 10.43 -17.67 10.10
C GLY A 287 11.22 -18.40 11.19
N ASP A 288 12.25 -17.72 11.68
CA ASP A 288 13.02 -18.14 12.84
C ASP A 288 12.18 -17.97 14.11
N ALA A 289 12.25 -18.94 15.03
CA ALA A 289 11.59 -18.88 16.33
C ALA A 289 11.91 -17.58 17.09
N ALA A 290 13.13 -17.06 16.99
CA ALA A 290 13.52 -15.80 17.61
C ALA A 290 12.75 -14.61 17.04
N VAL A 291 12.47 -14.58 15.73
CA VAL A 291 11.71 -13.51 15.08
C VAL A 291 10.23 -13.59 15.49
N LEU A 292 9.69 -14.81 15.57
CA LEU A 292 8.31 -15.05 16.02
C LEU A 292 8.12 -14.61 17.47
N GLU A 293 9.07 -14.93 18.35
CA GLU A 293 9.05 -14.50 19.75
C GLU A 293 9.01 -12.96 19.87
N LYS A 294 9.77 -12.24 19.04
CA LYS A 294 9.71 -10.76 19.01
C LYS A 294 8.34 -10.25 18.57
N LEU A 295 7.74 -10.88 17.56
CA LEU A 295 6.42 -10.51 17.08
C LEU A 295 5.34 -10.78 18.15
N ASP A 296 5.39 -11.92 18.83
CA ASP A 296 4.48 -12.26 19.94
C ASP A 296 4.63 -11.30 21.11
N ARG A 297 5.86 -10.88 21.43
CA ARG A 297 6.11 -9.85 22.45
C ARG A 297 5.48 -8.51 22.08
N LEU A 298 5.52 -8.11 20.80
CA LEU A 298 4.82 -6.92 20.33
C LEU A 298 3.29 -7.08 20.44
N VAL A 299 2.75 -8.24 20.07
CA VAL A 299 1.32 -8.52 20.27
C VAL A 299 0.94 -8.38 21.74
N ALA A 300 1.69 -8.99 22.66
CA ALA A 300 1.43 -8.90 24.10
C ALA A 300 1.48 -7.44 24.58
N LEU A 301 2.51 -6.69 24.19
CA LEU A 301 2.67 -5.28 24.53
C LEU A 301 1.46 -4.43 24.09
N PHE A 302 0.94 -4.67 22.90
CA PHE A 302 -0.17 -3.90 22.34
C PHE A 302 -1.57 -4.47 22.63
N SER A 303 -1.67 -5.67 23.23
CA SER A 303 -2.94 -6.33 23.57
C SER A 303 -3.36 -6.18 25.03
N LEU A 304 -2.43 -5.84 25.93
CA LEU A 304 -2.72 -5.67 27.37
C LEU A 304 -3.77 -4.59 27.68
N ASN A 305 -4.07 -3.70 26.73
CA ASN A 305 -5.09 -2.65 26.85
C ASN A 305 -6.42 -2.99 26.14
N LEU A 306 -6.61 -4.22 25.63
CA LEU A 306 -7.86 -4.65 25.00
C LEU A 306 -8.92 -5.11 26.02
N SER A 307 -8.52 -5.39 27.26
CA SER A 307 -9.37 -5.99 28.30
C SER A 307 -10.22 -5.00 29.10
N ASP A 308 -10.02 -3.69 28.97
CA ASP A 308 -10.90 -2.70 29.60
C ASP A 308 -12.14 -2.43 28.74
N GLY A 309 -13.13 -3.31 28.90
CA GLY A 309 -14.49 -2.88 29.23
C GLY A 309 -15.16 -1.81 28.35
N SER A 310 -15.33 -2.07 27.07
CA SER A 310 -16.53 -1.57 26.36
C SER A 310 -17.08 -2.68 25.49
N SER A 311 -18.05 -3.42 26.04
CA SER A 311 -19.06 -4.13 25.29
C SER A 311 -19.84 -3.12 24.44
N LEU A 312 -19.29 -2.75 23.28
CA LEU A 312 -20.09 -2.24 22.19
C LEU A 312 -20.58 -3.45 21.42
N ALA A 313 -21.85 -3.77 21.67
CA ALA A 313 -22.63 -4.67 20.85
C ALA A 313 -22.40 -4.32 19.36
N LEU A 314 -21.96 -5.33 18.61
CA LEU A 314 -22.31 -5.49 17.20
C LEU A 314 -23.48 -6.45 17.14
#